data_AF-A0A9D8SIR9-F1
#
_entry.id   AF-A0A9D8SIR9-F1
#
_cell.length_a   1.000
_cell.length_b   1.000
_cell.length_c   1.000
_cell.angle_alpha   90.00
_cell.angle_beta   90.00
_cell.angle_gamma   90.00
#
_symmetry.space_group_name_H-M   'P 1'
#
loop_
_entity.id
_entity.type
_entity.pdbx_description
1 polymer ?
#
loop_
_entity_poly.entity_id
_entity_poly.type
_entity_poly.pdbx_seq_one_letter_code
_entity_poly.pdbx_strand_id
1 'polypeptide(L)'
;TAALSEFQPRYAGFVARPEEAGREFVASVHQMMRRLDEDPYTDAVWGILTGFEASDAVRMTQWKPTVISKAAGGTSIPLELFDSGIWYDEGKQGHYVVKESGKAPEDRTDGPADSTAKLVEAIDGTQLMVTSGHATEKDWQPGYSYRNGCFRSKNGELFGVPLEGERIPVKSENSKIWLASGNCLIGHISDRDCMALAMIHSAHVDMMVGYTVPTWFGFMGWGIQDYYFEQAGRFTLAEAFFANNQALTHKLDQLVPGLPALMNKDADGSGKIGLPPEMRDVFMTQMKAGMTLRGLMFDRDVVALYGDPAWENALAEREYGWTQTLESKPAEDGKTLWTLTITPNEDAFKLTNGNGSQRGGRPIFVFLPERVKNVQLLRGTELDPVVADDFILVPQSEALNGTEVQVIQFLAEPQNTAK
;
A
#
# COMPACT_ATOMS: atom_id res chain seq x y z
N THR A 1 1.62 -20.82 12.90
CA THR A 1 2.89 -20.26 12.41
C THR A 1 3.82 -21.33 11.90
N ALA A 2 4.17 -22.38 12.66
CA ALA A 2 5.14 -23.40 12.24
C ALA A 2 4.94 -23.98 10.81
N ALA A 3 3.71 -24.42 10.46
CA ALA A 3 3.44 -24.91 9.11
C ALA A 3 3.57 -23.83 8.01
N LEU A 4 3.29 -22.58 8.34
CA LEU A 4 3.42 -21.45 7.43
C LEU A 4 4.89 -21.03 7.25
N SER A 5 5.67 -21.06 8.33
CA SER A 5 7.13 -20.89 8.33
C SER A 5 7.86 -21.98 7.55
N GLU A 6 7.32 -23.19 7.50
CA GLU A 6 7.87 -24.29 6.68
C GLU A 6 7.49 -24.12 5.20
N PHE A 7 6.27 -23.66 4.91
CA PHE A 7 5.76 -23.49 3.55
C PHE A 7 6.34 -22.27 2.84
N GLN A 8 6.58 -21.16 3.55
CA GLN A 8 7.17 -19.93 3.01
C GLN A 8 6.45 -19.39 1.75
N PRO A 9 5.12 -19.17 1.81
CA PRO A 9 4.34 -18.78 0.64
C PRO A 9 4.75 -17.41 0.11
N ARG A 10 4.65 -17.20 -1.20
CA ARG A 10 4.74 -15.85 -1.79
C ARG A 10 3.49 -15.02 -1.50
N TYR A 11 2.31 -15.66 -1.54
CA TYR A 11 1.02 -15.02 -1.29
C TYR A 11 0.26 -15.73 -0.15
N ALA A 12 -0.35 -14.97 0.75
CA ALA A 12 -1.13 -15.50 1.88
C ALA A 12 -2.49 -14.80 2.03
N GLY A 13 -3.58 -15.55 1.81
CA GLY A 13 -4.95 -15.07 2.05
C GLY A 13 -5.47 -15.45 3.43
N PHE A 14 -5.98 -14.47 4.18
CA PHE A 14 -6.58 -14.67 5.51
C PHE A 14 -8.09 -14.56 5.45
N VAL A 15 -8.79 -15.69 5.56
CA VAL A 15 -10.27 -15.70 5.59
C VAL A 15 -10.75 -15.45 7.01
N ALA A 16 -11.59 -14.43 7.19
CA ALA A 16 -12.15 -14.08 8.50
C ALA A 16 -13.59 -13.60 8.40
N ARG A 17 -14.43 -13.94 9.39
CA ARG A 17 -15.75 -13.30 9.52
C ARG A 17 -15.58 -11.82 9.83
N PRO A 18 -16.52 -10.95 9.43
CA PRO A 18 -16.40 -9.53 9.73
C PRO A 18 -16.26 -9.23 11.23
N GLU A 19 -16.88 -10.04 12.11
CA GLU A 19 -16.73 -9.91 13.57
C GLU A 19 -15.33 -10.23 14.09
N GLU A 20 -14.52 -10.94 13.29
CA GLU A 20 -13.16 -11.37 13.64
C GLU A 20 -12.09 -10.48 12.98
N ALA A 21 -12.44 -9.77 11.90
CA ALA A 21 -11.54 -8.95 11.10
C ALA A 21 -11.31 -7.53 11.67
N GLY A 22 -11.34 -7.40 13.00
CA GLY A 22 -11.09 -6.14 13.71
C GLY A 22 -9.61 -5.71 13.69
N ARG A 23 -9.31 -4.57 14.30
CA ARG A 23 -7.94 -4.00 14.31
C ARG A 23 -6.90 -4.91 14.97
N GLU A 24 -7.26 -5.66 16.01
CA GLU A 24 -6.32 -6.59 16.65
C GLU A 24 -5.95 -7.76 15.70
N PHE A 25 -6.90 -8.21 14.88
CA PHE A 25 -6.65 -9.23 13.87
C PHE A 25 -5.71 -8.72 12.79
N VAL A 26 -5.94 -7.49 12.28
CA VAL A 26 -5.06 -6.84 11.31
C VAL A 26 -3.63 -6.73 11.85
N ALA A 27 -3.47 -6.25 13.09
CA ALA A 27 -2.15 -6.19 13.73
C ALA A 27 -1.51 -7.57 13.89
N SER A 28 -2.30 -8.59 14.23
CA SER A 28 -1.83 -9.98 14.36
C SER A 28 -1.35 -10.56 13.04
N VAL A 29 -2.03 -10.24 11.91
CA VAL A 29 -1.61 -10.65 10.57
C VAL A 29 -0.26 -10.01 10.23
N HIS A 30 -0.13 -8.68 10.37
CA HIS A 30 1.13 -7.95 10.19
C HIS A 30 2.28 -8.59 10.99
N GLN A 31 2.07 -8.84 12.27
CA GLN A 31 3.09 -9.41 13.15
C GLN A 31 3.40 -10.87 12.84
N MET A 32 2.40 -11.66 12.41
CA MET A 32 2.62 -13.04 12.02
C MET A 32 3.45 -13.14 10.74
N MET A 33 3.22 -12.24 9.78
CA MET A 33 3.95 -12.19 8.52
C MET A 33 5.36 -11.61 8.64
N ARG A 34 5.84 -11.23 9.83
CA ARG A 34 7.26 -10.83 10.07
C ARG A 34 7.97 -11.76 11.03
N ARG A 35 7.49 -13.00 11.09
CA ARG A 35 7.89 -14.05 12.04
C ARG A 35 7.89 -15.42 11.38
N LEU A 36 7.82 -15.48 10.04
CA LEU A 36 7.96 -16.75 9.34
C LEU A 36 9.43 -17.14 9.22
N ASP A 37 10.35 -16.17 9.16
CA ASP A 37 11.78 -16.36 9.32
C ASP A 37 12.43 -15.44 10.40
N GLU A 38 13.76 -15.30 10.37
CA GLU A 38 14.55 -14.57 11.37
C GLU A 38 14.72 -13.07 11.08
N ASP A 39 14.49 -12.64 9.84
CA ASP A 39 14.71 -11.27 9.43
C ASP A 39 13.53 -10.36 9.87
N PRO A 40 13.69 -9.02 9.85
CA PRO A 40 12.66 -8.13 10.36
C PRO A 40 11.49 -7.88 9.40
N TYR A 41 11.59 -8.33 8.16
CA TYR A 41 10.74 -7.97 7.04
C TYR A 41 9.50 -8.85 6.96
N THR A 42 8.54 -8.40 6.15
CA THR A 42 7.32 -9.18 5.91
C THR A 42 7.63 -10.30 4.91
N ASP A 43 7.28 -11.53 5.25
CA ASP A 43 7.66 -12.76 4.56
C ASP A 43 6.76 -13.12 3.36
N ALA A 44 5.54 -12.56 3.27
CA ALA A 44 4.59 -12.88 2.21
C ALA A 44 3.72 -11.68 1.83
N VAL A 45 3.33 -11.58 0.56
CA VAL A 45 2.28 -10.66 0.10
C VAL A 45 0.94 -11.18 0.61
N TRP A 46 0.22 -10.40 1.42
CA TRP A 46 -0.97 -10.91 2.11
C TRP A 46 -2.18 -10.00 1.98
N GLY A 47 -3.37 -10.58 2.12
CA GLY A 47 -4.65 -9.88 2.13
C GLY A 47 -5.71 -10.61 2.97
N ILE A 48 -6.74 -9.88 3.41
CA ILE A 48 -7.84 -10.40 4.23
C ILE A 48 -9.09 -10.57 3.37
N LEU A 49 -9.61 -11.80 3.31
CA LEU A 49 -10.85 -12.15 2.63
C LEU A 49 -12.01 -12.09 3.63
N THR A 50 -12.85 -11.08 3.50
CA THR A 50 -14.00 -10.82 4.37
C THR A 50 -15.06 -10.02 3.63
N GLY A 51 -16.23 -9.81 4.24
CA GLY A 51 -17.27 -8.98 3.67
C GLY A 51 -18.54 -8.95 4.51
N PHE A 52 -19.53 -8.18 4.07
CA PHE A 52 -20.81 -8.09 4.77
C PHE A 52 -21.53 -9.42 4.74
N GLU A 53 -21.36 -10.22 3.69
CA GLU A 53 -21.81 -11.60 3.61
C GLU A 53 -20.73 -12.52 3.03
N ALA A 54 -20.92 -13.83 3.16
CA ALA A 54 -19.91 -14.80 2.71
C ALA A 54 -19.65 -14.74 1.18
N SER A 55 -20.66 -14.39 0.39
CA SER A 55 -20.57 -14.17 -1.06
C SER A 55 -19.59 -13.06 -1.42
N ASP A 56 -19.45 -12.01 -0.60
CA ASP A 56 -18.48 -10.94 -0.84
C ASP A 56 -17.05 -11.48 -0.78
N ALA A 57 -16.72 -12.27 0.26
CA ALA A 57 -15.40 -12.87 0.42
C ALA A 57 -15.08 -13.87 -0.71
N VAL A 58 -16.07 -14.63 -1.17
CA VAL A 58 -15.92 -15.53 -2.32
C VAL A 58 -15.72 -14.74 -3.61
N ARG A 59 -16.43 -13.62 -3.80
CA ARG A 59 -16.30 -12.76 -4.98
C ARG A 59 -14.89 -12.17 -5.10
N MET A 60 -14.27 -11.77 -3.98
CA MET A 60 -12.89 -11.27 -3.96
C MET A 60 -11.86 -12.22 -4.57
N THR A 61 -12.14 -13.53 -4.67
CA THR A 61 -11.24 -14.53 -5.26
C THR A 61 -11.61 -14.86 -6.72
N GLN A 62 -12.63 -14.22 -7.29
CA GLN A 62 -13.15 -14.47 -8.64
C GLN A 62 -12.73 -13.37 -9.61
N TRP A 63 -11.45 -13.03 -9.60
CA TRP A 63 -10.90 -11.96 -10.41
C TRP A 63 -10.32 -12.47 -11.73
N LYS A 64 -10.05 -11.52 -12.62
CA LYS A 64 -9.22 -11.72 -13.81
C LYS A 64 -8.07 -10.72 -13.77
N PRO A 65 -6.92 -11.02 -14.38
CA PRO A 65 -5.88 -10.03 -14.57
C PRO A 65 -6.47 -8.76 -15.20
N THR A 66 -6.23 -7.62 -14.55
CA THR A 66 -6.91 -6.36 -14.86
C THR A 66 -5.90 -5.23 -14.98
N VAL A 67 -5.85 -4.62 -16.15
CA VAL A 67 -5.21 -3.31 -16.30
C VAL A 67 -6.20 -2.24 -15.85
N ILE A 68 -5.83 -1.47 -14.84
CA ILE A 68 -6.64 -0.38 -14.31
C ILE A 68 -6.47 0.83 -15.23
N SER A 69 -7.54 1.19 -15.93
CA SER A 69 -7.54 2.30 -16.88
C SER A 69 -8.60 3.36 -16.58
N LYS A 70 -9.44 3.16 -15.57
CA LYS A 70 -10.40 4.16 -15.08
C LYS A 70 -10.27 4.41 -13.59
N ALA A 71 -10.10 5.67 -13.22
CA ALA A 71 -9.99 6.09 -11.82
C ALA A 71 -10.99 7.19 -11.46
N ALA A 72 -11.46 7.14 -10.23
CA ALA A 72 -12.23 8.19 -9.60
C ALA A 72 -11.61 8.54 -8.24
N GLY A 73 -11.83 9.75 -7.74
CA GLY A 73 -11.31 10.12 -6.43
C GLY A 73 -12.04 11.25 -5.73
N GLY A 74 -12.02 11.18 -4.40
CA GLY A 74 -12.30 12.33 -3.54
C GLY A 74 -11.02 13.08 -3.13
N THR A 75 -9.91 12.83 -3.83
CA THR A 75 -8.61 13.48 -3.65
C THR A 75 -7.82 13.40 -4.96
N SER A 76 -6.72 14.14 -5.06
CA SER A 76 -5.91 14.21 -6.27
C SER A 76 -5.32 12.85 -6.66
N ILE A 77 -5.49 12.51 -7.93
CA ILE A 77 -4.95 11.32 -8.60
C ILE A 77 -4.22 11.78 -9.87
N PRO A 78 -3.06 11.19 -10.21
CA PRO A 78 -2.39 11.40 -11.50
C PRO A 78 -3.21 10.84 -12.68
N LEU A 79 -4.22 11.59 -13.15
CA LEU A 79 -5.16 11.11 -14.18
C LEU A 79 -4.50 10.81 -15.53
N GLU A 80 -3.31 11.34 -15.79
CA GLU A 80 -2.46 10.97 -16.91
C GLU A 80 -2.26 9.46 -16.99
N LEU A 81 -2.20 8.74 -15.84
CA LEU A 81 -1.99 7.29 -15.75
C LEU A 81 -3.15 6.44 -16.26
N PHE A 82 -4.34 7.02 -16.40
CA PHE A 82 -5.58 6.31 -16.73
C PHE A 82 -6.07 6.70 -18.13
N ASP A 83 -6.88 5.88 -18.79
CA ASP A 83 -7.54 6.27 -20.05
C ASP A 83 -8.54 7.41 -19.79
N SER A 84 -9.28 7.30 -18.69
CA SER A 84 -10.24 8.31 -18.24
C SER A 84 -10.34 8.32 -16.72
N GLY A 85 -10.83 9.43 -16.17
CA GLY A 85 -11.08 9.50 -14.75
C GLY A 85 -11.52 10.87 -14.29
N ILE A 86 -11.85 10.96 -13.01
CA ILE A 86 -12.30 12.21 -12.40
C ILE A 86 -11.95 12.24 -10.92
N TRP A 87 -11.50 13.36 -10.40
CA TRP A 87 -11.44 13.54 -8.96
C TRP A 87 -11.90 14.93 -8.54
N TYR A 88 -12.45 14.98 -7.33
CA TYR A 88 -12.91 16.21 -6.68
C TYR A 88 -11.93 16.59 -5.57
N ASP A 89 -11.60 17.88 -5.49
CA ASP A 89 -10.63 18.38 -4.53
C ASP A 89 -11.21 18.39 -3.11
N GLU A 90 -10.50 17.77 -2.17
CA GLU A 90 -10.89 17.75 -0.75
C GLU A 90 -10.61 19.07 -0.02
N GLY A 91 -9.68 19.87 -0.51
CA GLY A 91 -9.27 21.16 0.05
C GLY A 91 -9.93 22.38 -0.58
N LYS A 92 -10.43 22.27 -1.82
CA LYS A 92 -10.96 23.42 -2.58
C LYS A 92 -12.34 23.13 -3.20
N GLN A 93 -13.37 23.78 -2.66
CA GLN A 93 -14.74 23.65 -3.16
C GLN A 93 -14.85 24.00 -4.65
N GLY A 94 -15.62 23.19 -5.39
CA GLY A 94 -15.88 23.37 -6.83
C GLY A 94 -14.70 23.02 -7.75
N HIS A 95 -13.52 22.76 -7.19
CA HIS A 95 -12.36 22.31 -7.98
C HIS A 95 -12.40 20.80 -8.21
N TYR A 96 -12.15 20.41 -9.45
CA TYR A 96 -12.07 19.02 -9.87
C TYR A 96 -11.18 18.90 -11.11
N VAL A 97 -10.61 17.71 -11.31
CA VAL A 97 -9.89 17.38 -12.55
C VAL A 97 -10.58 16.21 -13.21
N VAL A 98 -10.78 16.31 -14.51
CA VAL A 98 -11.43 15.26 -15.31
C VAL A 98 -10.58 14.92 -16.52
N LYS A 99 -10.54 13.65 -16.89
CA LYS A 99 -9.93 13.15 -18.11
C LYS A 99 -10.94 12.31 -18.89
N GLU A 100 -11.27 12.76 -20.09
CA GLU A 100 -11.98 11.93 -21.06
C GLU A 100 -10.99 11.08 -21.86
N SER A 101 -11.44 9.93 -22.34
CA SER A 101 -10.62 9.02 -23.16
C SER A 101 -10.01 9.73 -24.36
N GLY A 102 -8.69 9.61 -24.51
CA GLY A 102 -7.94 10.23 -25.61
C GLY A 102 -7.67 11.74 -25.44
N LYS A 103 -8.05 12.35 -24.31
CA LYS A 103 -7.74 13.75 -23.98
C LYS A 103 -6.73 13.86 -22.84
N ALA A 104 -6.11 15.02 -22.71
CA ALA A 104 -5.33 15.38 -21.52
C ALA A 104 -6.27 15.65 -20.32
N PRO A 105 -5.81 15.50 -19.07
CA PRO A 105 -6.57 15.95 -17.91
C PRO A 105 -6.89 17.45 -17.99
N GLU A 106 -8.11 17.81 -17.61
CA GLU A 106 -8.59 19.18 -17.56
C GLU A 106 -8.84 19.60 -16.10
N ASP A 107 -8.13 20.64 -15.66
CA ASP A 107 -8.32 21.30 -14.36
C ASP A 107 -9.46 22.32 -14.45
N ARG A 108 -10.48 22.13 -13.60
CA ARG A 108 -11.73 22.87 -13.65
C ARG A 108 -12.17 23.34 -12.27
N THR A 109 -12.82 24.49 -12.20
CA THR A 109 -13.24 25.14 -10.95
C THR A 109 -14.74 25.48 -10.89
N ASP A 110 -15.49 25.03 -11.90
CA ASP A 110 -16.94 25.18 -12.04
C ASP A 110 -17.72 23.94 -11.59
N GLY A 111 -17.08 23.06 -10.81
CA GLY A 111 -17.71 21.89 -10.20
C GLY A 111 -18.74 22.27 -9.12
N PRO A 112 -19.54 21.29 -8.66
CA PRO A 112 -20.54 21.55 -7.64
C PRO A 112 -19.90 21.93 -6.29
N ALA A 113 -20.62 22.74 -5.52
CA ALA A 113 -20.25 23.07 -4.14
C ALA A 113 -20.27 21.84 -3.20
N ASP A 114 -21.12 20.86 -3.52
CA ASP A 114 -21.20 19.55 -2.87
C ASP A 114 -20.92 18.46 -3.91
N SER A 115 -19.78 17.79 -3.76
CA SER A 115 -19.32 16.73 -4.67
C SER A 115 -19.98 15.37 -4.44
N THR A 116 -20.80 15.22 -3.39
CA THR A 116 -21.33 13.92 -2.95
C THR A 116 -22.06 13.17 -4.06
N ALA A 117 -23.02 13.81 -4.74
CA ALA A 117 -23.77 13.17 -5.82
C ALA A 117 -22.86 12.76 -6.99
N LYS A 118 -21.86 13.58 -7.32
CA LYS A 118 -20.91 13.29 -8.39
C LYS A 118 -19.93 12.17 -8.04
N LEU A 119 -19.51 12.09 -6.79
CA LEU A 119 -18.71 10.97 -6.30
C LEU A 119 -19.53 9.68 -6.29
N VAL A 120 -20.82 9.71 -5.94
CA VAL A 120 -21.71 8.54 -6.06
C VAL A 120 -21.82 8.09 -7.52
N GLU A 121 -22.03 9.02 -8.45
CA GLU A 121 -22.05 8.71 -9.90
C GLU A 121 -20.72 8.10 -10.36
N ALA A 122 -19.58 8.62 -9.89
CA ALA A 122 -18.25 8.17 -10.32
C ALA A 122 -17.83 6.80 -9.77
N ILE A 123 -18.45 6.33 -8.67
CA ILE A 123 -18.16 5.00 -8.11
C ILE A 123 -18.59 3.90 -9.08
N ASP A 124 -19.71 4.07 -9.79
CA ASP A 124 -20.13 3.08 -10.77
C ASP A 124 -19.34 3.21 -12.07
N GLY A 125 -18.69 2.13 -12.50
CA GLY A 125 -17.86 2.08 -13.71
C GLY A 125 -16.39 2.50 -13.53
N THR A 126 -15.96 2.94 -12.34
CA THR A 126 -14.53 3.14 -12.04
C THR A 126 -13.86 1.83 -11.59
N GLN A 127 -12.60 1.62 -11.96
CA GLN A 127 -11.82 0.46 -11.52
C GLN A 127 -10.97 0.76 -10.29
N LEU A 128 -10.67 2.04 -10.04
CA LEU A 128 -9.92 2.52 -8.88
C LEU A 128 -10.64 3.73 -8.27
N MET A 129 -10.85 3.69 -6.96
CA MET A 129 -11.30 4.82 -6.17
C MET A 129 -10.22 5.22 -5.18
N VAL A 130 -9.72 6.46 -5.23
CA VAL A 130 -8.75 6.98 -4.25
C VAL A 130 -9.41 8.02 -3.36
N THR A 131 -9.25 7.87 -2.05
CA THR A 131 -9.94 8.71 -1.07
C THR A 131 -9.03 9.11 0.08
N SER A 132 -9.32 10.30 0.61
CA SER A 132 -8.75 10.86 1.83
C SER A 132 -9.73 11.85 2.43
N GLY A 133 -9.31 12.54 3.49
CA GLY A 133 -10.16 13.44 4.26
C GLY A 133 -10.75 12.79 5.51
N HIS A 134 -11.63 13.51 6.19
CA HIS A 134 -12.17 13.07 7.47
C HIS A 134 -13.05 11.83 7.31
N ALA A 135 -12.77 10.81 8.10
CA ALA A 135 -13.55 9.59 8.13
C ALA A 135 -13.60 9.00 9.54
N THR A 136 -14.65 8.23 9.77
CA THR A 136 -14.82 7.32 10.91
C THR A 136 -15.12 5.93 10.37
N GLU A 137 -15.41 4.98 11.26
CA GLU A 137 -15.96 3.70 10.83
C GLU A 137 -17.33 3.82 10.14
N LYS A 138 -18.03 4.95 10.27
CA LYS A 138 -19.43 5.13 9.84
C LYS A 138 -19.65 6.20 8.77
N ASP A 139 -18.68 7.07 8.57
CA ASP A 139 -18.80 8.14 7.60
C ASP A 139 -17.47 8.53 6.96
N TRP A 140 -17.57 9.12 5.77
CA TRP A 140 -16.47 9.79 5.08
C TRP A 140 -16.95 11.15 4.56
N GLN A 141 -16.14 12.18 4.76
CA GLN A 141 -16.39 13.56 4.33
C GLN A 141 -15.41 13.92 3.21
N PRO A 142 -15.85 13.98 1.94
CA PRO A 142 -15.00 14.32 0.82
C PRO A 142 -14.42 15.74 0.90
N GLY A 143 -15.18 16.70 1.44
CA GLY A 143 -14.68 18.05 1.71
C GLY A 143 -13.97 18.10 3.05
N TYR A 144 -12.65 18.22 3.02
CA TYR A 144 -11.80 18.36 4.21
C TYR A 144 -11.79 19.79 4.75
N SER A 145 -11.65 20.79 3.87
CA SER A 145 -11.47 22.20 4.26
C SER A 145 -12.73 23.06 4.05
N TYR A 146 -13.83 22.46 3.59
CA TYR A 146 -15.06 23.17 3.25
C TYR A 146 -16.30 22.32 3.54
N ARG A 147 -17.46 22.98 3.60
CA ARG A 147 -18.73 22.30 3.83
C ARG A 147 -19.13 21.51 2.58
N ASN A 148 -19.21 20.19 2.73
CA ASN A 148 -19.63 19.23 1.71
C ASN A 148 -20.64 18.25 2.33
N GLY A 149 -21.35 17.48 1.50
CA GLY A 149 -22.06 16.29 1.99
C GLY A 149 -21.09 15.20 2.44
N CYS A 150 -21.62 14.03 2.79
CA CYS A 150 -20.83 12.91 3.30
C CYS A 150 -21.30 11.58 2.73
N PHE A 151 -20.50 10.54 2.87
CA PHE A 151 -20.89 9.15 2.67
C PHE A 151 -21.13 8.51 4.03
N ARG A 152 -22.12 7.61 4.10
CA ARG A 152 -22.43 6.84 5.30
C ARG A 152 -22.72 5.39 4.95
N SER A 153 -22.64 4.54 5.95
CA SER A 153 -22.90 3.10 5.85
C SER A 153 -24.01 2.65 6.80
N LYS A 154 -24.81 1.69 6.34
CA LYS A 154 -25.80 0.98 7.17
C LYS A 154 -26.15 -0.36 6.53
N ASN A 155 -26.11 -1.45 7.29
CA ASN A 155 -26.54 -2.78 6.86
C ASN A 155 -25.95 -3.21 5.50
N GLY A 156 -24.64 -3.03 5.33
CA GLY A 156 -23.93 -3.35 4.09
C GLY A 156 -24.16 -2.36 2.94
N GLU A 157 -25.01 -1.35 3.11
CA GLU A 157 -25.26 -0.32 2.09
C GLU A 157 -24.41 0.92 2.34
N LEU A 158 -23.64 1.33 1.32
CA LEU A 158 -23.00 2.64 1.22
C LEU A 158 -23.96 3.62 0.55
N PHE A 159 -24.07 4.84 1.07
CA PHE A 159 -24.89 5.89 0.47
C PHE A 159 -24.31 7.28 0.69
N GLY A 160 -24.48 8.15 -0.31
CA GLY A 160 -24.20 9.57 -0.21
C GLY A 160 -25.32 10.31 0.53
N VAL A 161 -24.96 11.29 1.33
CA VAL A 161 -25.84 12.21 2.04
C VAL A 161 -25.42 13.63 1.63
N PRO A 162 -25.99 14.18 0.55
CA PRO A 162 -25.72 15.54 0.14
C PRO A 162 -26.19 16.55 1.19
N LEU A 163 -25.71 17.79 1.09
CA LEU A 163 -26.14 18.91 1.94
C LEU A 163 -27.64 19.22 1.77
N GLU A 164 -28.14 19.01 0.56
CA GLU A 164 -29.53 19.24 0.17
C GLU A 164 -30.03 18.04 -0.64
N GLY A 165 -31.29 17.65 -0.42
CA GLY A 165 -31.93 16.52 -1.11
C GLY A 165 -31.94 15.22 -0.31
N GLU A 166 -32.27 14.13 -1.00
CA GLU A 166 -32.37 12.80 -0.41
C GLU A 166 -31.03 12.05 -0.42
N ARG A 167 -30.91 11.04 0.44
CA ARG A 167 -29.77 10.11 0.40
C ARG A 167 -29.71 9.39 -0.94
N ILE A 168 -28.50 9.18 -1.46
CA ILE A 168 -28.26 8.56 -2.76
C ILE A 168 -27.59 7.20 -2.53
N PRO A 169 -28.27 6.07 -2.80
CA PRO A 169 -27.66 4.76 -2.62
C PRO A 169 -26.49 4.56 -3.59
N VAL A 170 -25.39 3.98 -3.10
CA VAL A 170 -24.29 3.54 -3.95
C VAL A 170 -24.51 2.08 -4.30
N LYS A 171 -24.67 1.82 -5.60
CA LYS A 171 -24.76 0.48 -6.17
C LYS A 171 -23.81 0.40 -7.33
N SER A 172 -23.01 -0.65 -7.38
CA SER A 172 -22.13 -0.93 -8.50
C SER A 172 -22.01 -2.43 -8.70
N GLU A 173 -21.77 -2.84 -9.94
CA GLU A 173 -21.63 -4.26 -10.32
C GLU A 173 -20.24 -4.56 -10.90
N ASN A 174 -19.37 -3.56 -11.01
CA ASN A 174 -18.02 -3.76 -11.54
C ASN A 174 -17.01 -3.95 -10.41
N SER A 175 -16.11 -4.92 -10.56
CA SER A 175 -14.93 -5.05 -9.71
C SER A 175 -14.15 -3.74 -9.65
N LYS A 176 -13.76 -3.35 -8.45
CA LYS A 176 -12.93 -2.16 -8.23
C LYS A 176 -12.03 -2.26 -7.02
N ILE A 177 -11.01 -1.43 -7.06
CA ILE A 177 -10.07 -1.17 -5.99
C ILE A 177 -10.50 0.09 -5.25
N TRP A 178 -10.42 0.07 -3.92
CA TRP A 178 -10.58 1.26 -3.08
C TRP A 178 -9.32 1.53 -2.27
N LEU A 179 -8.56 2.55 -2.68
CA LEU A 179 -7.35 2.99 -2.01
C LEU A 179 -7.66 4.19 -1.09
N ALA A 180 -8.02 3.90 0.16
CA ALA A 180 -8.35 4.92 1.15
C ALA A 180 -7.09 5.43 1.88
N SER A 181 -6.20 6.07 1.11
CA SER A 181 -4.84 6.45 1.51
C SER A 181 -4.78 7.34 2.75
N GLY A 182 -5.76 8.24 2.91
CA GLY A 182 -5.73 9.29 3.94
C GLY A 182 -6.97 9.34 4.84
N ASN A 183 -7.80 8.30 4.83
CA ASN A 183 -9.01 8.26 5.65
C ASN A 183 -8.76 7.56 6.99
N CYS A 184 -9.05 8.25 8.09
CA CYS A 184 -9.05 7.66 9.43
C CYS A 184 -10.10 6.56 9.54
N LEU A 185 -9.76 5.44 10.19
CA LEU A 185 -10.70 4.40 10.64
C LEU A 185 -11.56 3.72 9.55
N ILE A 186 -11.47 4.13 8.29
CA ILE A 186 -12.39 3.65 7.24
C ILE A 186 -12.19 2.16 6.93
N GLY A 187 -10.98 1.65 7.17
CA GLY A 187 -10.63 0.24 7.07
C GLY A 187 -10.91 -0.54 8.35
N HIS A 188 -11.40 0.09 9.41
CA HIS A 188 -11.72 -0.60 10.66
C HIS A 188 -13.09 -1.28 10.57
N ILE A 189 -13.11 -2.61 10.65
CA ILE A 189 -14.34 -3.38 10.81
C ILE A 189 -14.71 -3.40 12.29
N SER A 190 -15.42 -2.36 12.74
CA SER A 190 -15.88 -2.22 14.13
C SER A 190 -17.17 -3.00 14.41
N ASP A 191 -18.06 -3.05 13.41
CA ASP A 191 -19.32 -3.79 13.41
C ASP A 191 -19.88 -3.87 11.98
N ARG A 192 -21.05 -4.51 11.81
CA ARG A 192 -21.72 -4.76 10.52
C ARG A 192 -22.11 -3.50 9.73
N ASP A 193 -22.27 -2.36 10.38
CA ASP A 193 -22.64 -1.09 9.76
C ASP A 193 -21.42 -0.23 9.40
N CYS A 194 -20.20 -0.78 9.33
CA CYS A 194 -19.01 0.02 9.01
C CYS A 194 -18.84 0.30 7.52
N MET A 195 -18.05 1.33 7.21
CA MET A 195 -17.74 1.77 5.85
C MET A 195 -17.05 0.67 5.03
N ALA A 196 -16.06 -0.03 5.59
CA ALA A 196 -15.34 -1.10 4.89
C ALA A 196 -16.28 -2.19 4.35
N LEU A 197 -17.19 -2.70 5.18
CA LEU A 197 -18.14 -3.73 4.77
C LEU A 197 -19.16 -3.19 3.76
N ALA A 198 -19.62 -1.95 3.91
CA ALA A 198 -20.53 -1.33 2.97
C ALA A 198 -19.89 -1.07 1.60
N MET A 199 -18.62 -0.67 1.57
CA MET A 199 -17.83 -0.51 0.35
C MET A 199 -17.63 -1.84 -0.37
N ILE A 200 -17.22 -2.88 0.38
CA ILE A 200 -17.09 -4.24 -0.14
C ILE A 200 -18.42 -4.70 -0.74
N HIS A 201 -19.53 -4.53 -0.01
CA HIS A 201 -20.81 -5.11 -0.38
C HIS A 201 -21.53 -4.32 -1.49
N SER A 202 -21.94 -3.07 -1.22
CA SER A 202 -22.80 -2.34 -2.16
C SER A 202 -22.05 -1.57 -3.24
N ALA A 203 -20.80 -1.17 -2.97
CA ALA A 203 -19.95 -0.51 -3.94
C ALA A 203 -19.07 -1.49 -4.74
N HIS A 204 -19.18 -2.80 -4.51
CA HIS A 204 -18.49 -3.85 -5.27
C HIS A 204 -16.96 -3.73 -5.23
N VAL A 205 -16.42 -3.39 -4.06
CA VAL A 205 -14.98 -3.34 -3.85
C VAL A 205 -14.43 -4.74 -3.62
N ASP A 206 -13.51 -5.17 -4.49
CA ASP A 206 -12.87 -6.49 -4.42
C ASP A 206 -11.45 -6.41 -3.84
N MET A 207 -10.88 -5.20 -3.76
CA MET A 207 -9.65 -4.95 -3.02
C MET A 207 -9.69 -3.56 -2.38
N MET A 208 -9.38 -3.47 -1.08
CA MET A 208 -9.41 -2.24 -0.31
C MET A 208 -8.16 -2.10 0.56
N VAL A 209 -7.58 -0.91 0.56
CA VAL A 209 -6.58 -0.50 1.55
C VAL A 209 -7.19 0.56 2.45
N GLY A 210 -7.04 0.43 3.78
CA GLY A 210 -7.52 1.44 4.70
C GLY A 210 -6.97 1.31 6.12
N TYR A 211 -6.92 2.45 6.82
CA TYR A 211 -6.49 2.51 8.21
C TYR A 211 -7.54 1.92 9.16
N THR A 212 -7.09 1.13 10.14
CA THR A 212 -7.93 0.63 11.24
C THR A 212 -7.94 1.55 12.48
N VAL A 213 -7.17 2.63 12.42
CA VAL A 213 -6.96 3.63 13.49
C VAL A 213 -7.02 5.06 12.90
N PRO A 214 -7.05 6.13 13.71
CA PRO A 214 -6.87 7.49 13.21
C PRO A 214 -5.47 7.64 12.61
N THR A 215 -5.39 8.05 11.34
CA THR A 215 -4.12 8.30 10.65
C THR A 215 -3.65 9.74 10.85
N TRP A 216 -2.34 9.97 10.78
CA TRP A 216 -1.74 11.29 10.98
C TRP A 216 -0.42 11.44 10.22
N PHE A 217 0.55 10.55 10.47
CA PHE A 217 1.86 10.56 9.83
C PHE A 217 2.33 9.11 9.67
N GLY A 218 2.68 8.71 8.45
CA GLY A 218 3.07 7.34 8.16
C GLY A 218 3.40 7.11 6.68
N PHE A 219 3.91 5.93 6.39
CA PHE A 219 4.25 5.47 5.04
C PHE A 219 3.13 4.64 4.41
N MET A 220 2.37 3.86 5.16
CA MET A 220 1.50 2.80 4.66
C MET A 220 0.40 3.32 3.74
N GLY A 221 -0.44 4.26 4.18
CA GLY A 221 -1.56 4.73 3.34
C GLY A 221 -1.10 5.39 2.03
N TRP A 222 -0.48 6.58 2.15
CA TRP A 222 -0.07 7.38 0.98
C TRP A 222 1.14 6.83 0.24
N GLY A 223 2.07 6.16 0.93
CA GLY A 223 3.31 5.66 0.32
C GLY A 223 3.13 4.47 -0.61
N ILE A 224 1.98 3.78 -0.58
CA ILE A 224 1.66 2.76 -1.58
C ILE A 224 1.69 3.34 -2.99
N GLN A 225 1.32 4.61 -3.14
CA GLN A 225 1.31 5.30 -4.44
C GLN A 225 2.72 5.43 -5.05
N ASP A 226 3.78 5.44 -4.24
CA ASP A 226 5.17 5.47 -4.71
C ASP A 226 5.60 4.17 -5.41
N TYR A 227 4.85 3.09 -5.20
CA TYR A 227 5.01 1.83 -5.92
C TYR A 227 3.90 1.65 -6.96
N TYR A 228 2.64 1.92 -6.63
CA TYR A 228 1.52 1.63 -7.52
C TYR A 228 1.36 2.64 -8.66
N PHE A 229 1.61 3.94 -8.41
CA PHE A 229 1.46 5.00 -9.41
C PHE A 229 2.79 5.37 -10.05
N GLU A 230 3.81 5.65 -9.23
CA GLU A 230 5.12 6.10 -9.73
C GLU A 230 5.90 4.99 -10.45
N GLN A 231 5.47 3.73 -10.25
CA GLN A 231 5.98 2.55 -10.97
C GLN A 231 4.83 1.79 -11.63
N ALA A 232 3.92 2.54 -12.29
CA ALA A 232 2.78 2.04 -13.05
C ALA A 232 3.13 0.83 -13.94
N GLY A 233 2.49 -0.32 -13.67
CA GLY A 233 2.69 -1.57 -14.41
C GLY A 233 3.71 -2.53 -13.80
N ARG A 234 4.52 -2.08 -12.83
CA ARG A 234 5.54 -2.92 -12.17
C ARG A 234 4.99 -3.78 -11.03
N PHE A 235 3.98 -3.27 -10.32
CA PHE A 235 3.43 -3.93 -9.13
C PHE A 235 1.91 -4.03 -9.22
N THR A 236 1.39 -5.13 -8.70
CA THR A 236 -0.01 -5.16 -8.26
C THR A 236 -0.21 -4.28 -7.04
N LEU A 237 -1.47 -3.95 -6.68
CA LEU A 237 -1.71 -3.17 -5.47
C LEU A 237 -1.24 -3.90 -4.19
N ALA A 238 -1.43 -5.22 -4.11
CA ALA A 238 -1.00 -6.02 -2.97
C ALA A 238 0.54 -6.04 -2.86
N GLU A 239 1.23 -6.14 -3.99
CA GLU A 239 2.70 -6.05 -4.04
C GLU A 239 3.20 -4.64 -3.70
N ALA A 240 2.51 -3.59 -4.14
CA ALA A 240 2.83 -2.21 -3.75
C ALA A 240 2.62 -1.97 -2.24
N PHE A 241 1.58 -2.57 -1.65
CA PHE A 241 1.36 -2.61 -0.21
C PHE A 241 2.51 -3.31 0.52
N PHE A 242 2.92 -4.48 0.04
CA PHE A 242 4.05 -5.23 0.57
C PHE A 242 5.37 -4.46 0.49
N ALA A 243 5.76 -3.99 -0.70
CA ALA A 243 7.00 -3.24 -0.92
C ALA A 243 7.07 -1.97 -0.05
N ASN A 244 5.95 -1.27 0.11
CA ASN A 244 5.88 -0.11 1.00
C ASN A 244 6.02 -0.47 2.49
N ASN A 245 5.53 -1.65 2.90
CA ASN A 245 5.78 -2.15 4.26
C ASN A 245 7.27 -2.48 4.47
N GLN A 246 7.95 -3.05 3.46
CA GLN A 246 9.41 -3.27 3.54
C GLN A 246 10.18 -1.96 3.61
N ALA A 247 9.77 -0.95 2.83
CA ALA A 247 10.35 0.39 2.90
C ALA A 247 10.18 1.03 4.29
N LEU A 248 9.01 0.87 4.91
CA LEU A 248 8.76 1.33 6.28
C LEU A 248 9.68 0.61 7.28
N THR A 249 9.76 -0.72 7.21
CA THR A 249 10.61 -1.55 8.08
C THR A 249 12.08 -1.17 7.93
N HIS A 250 12.56 -1.03 6.69
CA HIS A 250 13.92 -0.57 6.42
C HIS A 250 14.16 0.84 6.97
N LYS A 251 13.20 1.77 6.83
CA LYS A 251 13.36 3.12 7.36
C LYS A 251 13.43 3.15 8.89
N LEU A 252 12.68 2.30 9.57
CA LEU A 252 12.81 2.13 11.02
C LEU A 252 14.21 1.66 11.40
N ASP A 253 14.77 0.71 10.67
CA ASP A 253 16.13 0.21 10.90
C ASP A 253 17.20 1.30 10.66
N GLN A 254 17.06 2.09 9.59
CA GLN A 254 17.97 3.22 9.34
C GLN A 254 17.94 4.28 10.46
N LEU A 255 16.76 4.53 11.05
CA LEU A 255 16.61 5.51 12.12
C LEU A 255 17.19 4.97 13.43
N VAL A 256 16.94 3.70 13.73
CA VAL A 256 17.39 3.02 14.95
C VAL A 256 17.76 1.57 14.58
N PRO A 257 19.05 1.28 14.30
CA PRO A 257 19.48 -0.04 13.83
C PRO A 257 19.07 -1.17 14.77
N GLY A 258 18.45 -2.22 14.23
CA GLY A 258 17.95 -3.38 14.95
C GLY A 258 16.56 -3.20 15.61
N LEU A 259 15.97 -2.01 15.55
CA LEU A 259 14.66 -1.75 16.16
C LEU A 259 13.54 -2.65 15.59
N PRO A 260 13.42 -2.86 14.26
CA PRO A 260 12.37 -3.71 13.72
C PRO A 260 12.41 -5.15 14.25
N ALA A 261 13.60 -5.73 14.40
CA ALA A 261 13.78 -7.08 14.93
C ALA A 261 13.39 -7.18 16.40
N LEU A 262 13.64 -6.13 17.21
CA LEU A 262 13.14 -6.05 18.59
C LEU A 262 11.62 -5.96 18.64
N MET A 263 11.03 -5.10 17.79
CA MET A 263 9.58 -4.96 17.69
C MET A 263 8.88 -6.28 17.29
N ASN A 264 9.53 -7.14 16.50
CA ASN A 264 8.98 -8.46 16.15
C ASN A 264 9.00 -9.44 17.35
N LYS A 265 9.96 -9.28 18.27
CA LYS A 265 10.09 -10.11 19.48
C LYS A 265 9.13 -9.68 20.59
N ASP A 266 8.82 -8.40 20.71
CA ASP A 266 7.95 -7.82 21.75
C ASP A 266 6.44 -7.89 21.40
N ALA A 267 6.02 -8.92 20.66
CA ALA A 267 4.64 -9.12 20.20
C ALA A 267 3.64 -9.53 21.31
N ASP A 268 4.00 -9.39 22.59
CA ASP A 268 3.14 -9.71 23.74
C ASP A 268 2.12 -8.61 24.06
N GLY A 269 2.10 -7.52 23.27
CA GLY A 269 1.13 -6.43 23.43
C GLY A 269 1.36 -5.58 24.68
N SER A 270 2.48 -5.76 25.40
CA SER A 270 2.81 -4.97 26.60
C SER A 270 3.13 -3.50 26.29
N GLY A 271 3.39 -3.17 25.02
CA GLY A 271 3.71 -1.82 24.54
C GLY A 271 5.08 -1.32 25.01
N LYS A 272 5.91 -2.16 25.63
CA LYS A 272 7.24 -1.81 26.11
C LYS A 272 8.29 -2.58 25.32
N ILE A 273 8.81 -1.93 24.29
CA ILE A 273 9.97 -2.47 23.57
C ILE A 273 11.15 -2.52 24.54
N GLY A 274 11.71 -3.72 24.74
CA GLY A 274 12.82 -3.97 25.67
C GLY A 274 14.13 -3.41 25.13
N LEU A 275 14.28 -2.08 25.05
CA LEU A 275 15.43 -1.44 24.42
C LEU A 275 16.76 -1.75 25.15
N PRO A 276 17.72 -2.40 24.46
CA PRO A 276 19.08 -2.59 24.97
C PRO A 276 19.76 -1.26 25.27
N PRO A 277 20.64 -1.17 26.29
CA PRO A 277 21.31 0.07 26.67
C PRO A 277 21.95 0.84 25.50
N GLU A 278 22.59 0.12 24.58
CA GLU A 278 23.28 0.65 23.39
C GLU A 278 22.35 1.33 22.38
N MET A 279 21.07 0.98 22.36
CA MET A 279 20.07 1.56 21.43
C MET A 279 19.38 2.80 22.01
N ARG A 280 19.39 2.97 23.33
CA ARG A 280 18.57 3.97 24.03
C ARG A 280 18.86 5.40 23.59
N ASP A 281 20.13 5.74 23.42
CA ASP A 281 20.52 7.11 23.07
C ASP A 281 20.08 7.47 21.65
N VAL A 282 20.27 6.56 20.70
CA VAL A 282 19.82 6.75 19.30
C VAL A 282 18.29 6.81 19.25
N PHE A 283 17.60 5.88 19.90
CA PHE A 283 16.15 5.86 19.97
C PHE A 283 15.58 7.15 20.56
N MET A 284 16.10 7.60 21.71
CA MET A 284 15.64 8.83 22.35
C MET A 284 15.96 10.08 21.53
N THR A 285 17.07 10.09 20.79
CA THR A 285 17.42 11.16 19.87
C THR A 285 16.39 11.24 18.74
N GLN A 286 16.10 10.12 18.08
CA GLN A 286 15.10 10.07 17.00
C GLN A 286 13.69 10.40 17.48
N MET A 287 13.31 9.93 18.68
CA MET A 287 12.04 10.27 19.32
C MET A 287 11.89 11.78 19.60
N LYS A 288 12.99 12.52 19.76
CA LYS A 288 13.02 13.98 19.95
C LYS A 288 13.16 14.76 18.65
N ALA A 289 13.80 14.17 17.63
CA ALA A 289 14.11 14.83 16.37
C ALA A 289 12.86 15.17 15.54
N GLY A 290 11.75 14.43 15.73
CA GLY A 290 10.51 14.76 15.07
C GLY A 290 9.47 13.64 15.14
N MET A 291 8.56 13.67 14.16
CA MET A 291 7.43 12.74 14.08
C MET A 291 7.79 11.42 13.40
N THR A 292 8.88 11.36 12.62
CA THR A 292 9.17 10.23 11.72
C THR A 292 9.19 8.88 12.44
N LEU A 293 10.06 8.69 13.44
CA LEU A 293 10.14 7.42 14.16
C LEU A 293 8.79 7.02 14.78
N ARG A 294 8.09 7.99 15.43
CA ARG A 294 6.79 7.75 16.08
C ARG A 294 5.71 7.35 15.08
N GLY A 295 5.68 8.03 13.94
CA GLY A 295 4.72 7.77 12.87
C GLY A 295 4.95 6.40 12.25
N LEU A 296 6.19 6.07 11.89
CA LEU A 296 6.50 4.76 11.30
C LEU A 296 6.21 3.60 12.26
N MET A 297 6.55 3.74 13.56
CA MET A 297 6.20 2.73 14.57
C MET A 297 4.69 2.56 14.73
N PHE A 298 3.93 3.66 14.70
CA PHE A 298 2.47 3.65 14.78
C PHE A 298 1.84 2.98 13.56
N ASP A 299 2.39 3.25 12.38
CA ASP A 299 1.81 2.92 11.09
C ASP A 299 2.08 1.47 10.64
N ARG A 300 3.14 0.85 11.19
CA ARG A 300 3.66 -0.47 10.77
C ARG A 300 2.61 -1.58 10.74
N ASP A 301 1.68 -1.58 11.70
CA ASP A 301 0.81 -2.74 12.00
C ASP A 301 -0.70 -2.41 11.89
N VAL A 302 -1.08 -1.25 11.36
CA VAL A 302 -2.45 -0.71 11.52
C VAL A 302 -3.24 -0.53 10.24
N VAL A 303 -2.63 -0.72 9.07
CA VAL A 303 -3.31 -0.62 7.76
C VAL A 303 -3.72 -2.01 7.28
N ALA A 304 -4.99 -2.16 6.93
CA ALA A 304 -5.53 -3.39 6.38
C ALA A 304 -5.45 -3.40 4.85
N LEU A 305 -5.18 -4.58 4.28
CA LEU A 305 -5.49 -4.93 2.91
C LEU A 305 -6.63 -5.97 2.93
N TYR A 306 -7.81 -5.59 2.43
CA TYR A 306 -8.90 -6.53 2.17
C TYR A 306 -8.89 -6.91 0.69
N GLY A 307 -9.10 -8.18 0.37
CA GLY A 307 -9.04 -8.71 -0.99
C GLY A 307 -8.02 -9.83 -1.16
N ASP A 308 -8.07 -10.50 -2.30
CA ASP A 308 -7.15 -11.58 -2.65
C ASP A 308 -5.77 -10.98 -3.03
N PRO A 309 -4.69 -11.28 -2.29
CA PRO A 309 -3.36 -10.75 -2.59
C PRO A 309 -2.79 -11.26 -3.91
N ALA A 310 -3.34 -12.34 -4.48
CA ALA A 310 -2.92 -12.86 -5.77
C ALA A 310 -3.59 -12.14 -6.96
N TRP A 311 -4.54 -11.21 -6.72
CA TRP A 311 -5.20 -10.51 -7.82
C TRP A 311 -4.22 -9.67 -8.64
N GLU A 312 -3.98 -10.12 -9.88
CA GLU A 312 -3.16 -9.45 -10.89
C GLU A 312 -3.80 -8.13 -11.39
N ASN A 313 -3.82 -7.09 -10.56
CA ASN A 313 -4.30 -5.76 -10.89
C ASN A 313 -3.15 -4.76 -11.00
N ALA A 314 -2.90 -4.17 -12.16
CA ALA A 314 -1.83 -3.20 -12.33
C ALA A 314 -2.26 -2.03 -13.20
N LEU A 315 -1.55 -0.91 -13.12
CA LEU A 315 -1.68 0.15 -14.12
C LEU A 315 -1.04 -0.29 -15.45
N ALA A 316 -1.36 0.38 -16.54
CA ALA A 316 -0.64 0.18 -17.80
C ALA A 316 0.83 0.57 -17.63
N GLU A 317 1.75 -0.23 -18.18
CA GLU A 317 3.19 0.05 -18.18
C GLU A 317 3.49 1.38 -18.90
N ARG A 318 4.43 2.15 -18.35
CA ARG A 318 4.88 3.43 -18.88
C ARG A 318 6.38 3.60 -18.73
N GLU A 319 6.91 4.63 -19.38
CA GLU A 319 8.26 5.09 -19.10
C GLU A 319 8.34 5.58 -17.64
N TYR A 320 9.32 5.05 -16.92
CA TYR A 320 9.59 5.35 -15.53
C TYR A 320 10.69 6.41 -15.40
N GLY A 321 10.88 6.96 -14.21
CA GLY A 321 12.10 7.69 -13.88
C GLY A 321 13.37 6.81 -13.92
N TRP A 322 13.24 5.48 -13.93
CA TRP A 322 14.36 4.54 -14.07
C TRP A 322 13.90 3.16 -14.57
N THR A 323 14.79 2.44 -15.24
CA THR A 323 14.60 1.01 -15.53
C THR A 323 15.40 0.16 -14.58
N GLN A 324 14.93 -1.08 -14.36
CA GLN A 324 15.64 -2.06 -13.54
C GLN A 324 15.54 -3.45 -14.16
N THR A 325 16.63 -4.21 -14.11
CA THR A 325 16.66 -5.61 -14.54
C THR A 325 17.36 -6.46 -13.49
N LEU A 326 16.83 -7.66 -13.24
CA LEU A 326 17.45 -8.66 -12.39
C LEU A 326 17.77 -9.89 -13.23
N GLU A 327 19.05 -10.18 -13.38
CA GLU A 327 19.54 -11.32 -14.14
C GLU A 327 20.22 -12.32 -13.21
N SER A 328 20.12 -13.61 -13.55
CA SER A 328 20.75 -14.69 -12.79
C SER A 328 21.61 -15.58 -13.68
N LYS A 329 22.75 -16.03 -13.18
CA LYS A 329 23.54 -17.10 -13.81
C LYS A 329 24.05 -18.10 -12.77
N PRO A 330 24.19 -19.39 -13.13
CA PRO A 330 24.83 -20.36 -12.25
C PRO A 330 26.25 -19.92 -11.87
N ALA A 331 26.62 -20.17 -10.62
CA ALA A 331 27.97 -19.98 -10.08
C ALA A 331 28.51 -21.30 -9.50
N GLU A 332 29.72 -21.27 -8.96
CA GLU A 332 30.33 -22.44 -8.30
C GLU A 332 29.53 -22.86 -7.05
N ASP A 333 29.70 -24.12 -6.63
CA ASP A 333 29.12 -24.70 -5.42
C ASP A 333 27.58 -24.67 -5.34
N GLY A 334 26.89 -24.65 -6.48
CA GLY A 334 25.42 -24.66 -6.53
C GLY A 334 24.78 -23.32 -6.17
N LYS A 335 25.58 -22.24 -6.13
CA LYS A 335 25.10 -20.87 -5.95
C LYS A 335 24.63 -20.26 -7.27
N THR A 336 23.86 -19.19 -7.17
CA THR A 336 23.46 -18.35 -8.30
C THR A 336 24.04 -16.96 -8.10
N LEU A 337 24.70 -16.42 -9.14
CA LEU A 337 25.07 -15.01 -9.20
C LEU A 337 23.89 -14.22 -9.73
N TRP A 338 23.40 -13.30 -8.92
CA TRP A 338 22.38 -12.33 -9.27
C TRP A 338 23.03 -11.00 -9.62
N THR A 339 22.52 -10.32 -10.65
CA THR A 339 22.94 -8.98 -11.07
C THR A 339 21.70 -8.10 -11.22
N LEU A 340 21.53 -7.15 -10.30
CA LEU A 340 20.54 -6.09 -10.42
C LEU A 340 21.21 -4.90 -11.11
N THR A 341 20.67 -4.48 -12.24
CA THR A 341 21.07 -3.26 -12.96
C THR A 341 19.97 -2.22 -12.82
N ILE A 342 20.32 -1.01 -12.39
CA ILE A 342 19.43 0.14 -12.28
C ILE A 342 19.95 1.21 -13.23
N THR A 343 19.10 1.68 -14.13
CA THR A 343 19.43 2.73 -15.11
C THR A 343 18.49 3.91 -14.88
N PRO A 344 18.95 4.98 -14.20
CA PRO A 344 18.19 6.22 -14.03
C PRO A 344 17.97 6.93 -15.36
N ASN A 345 16.80 7.54 -15.54
CA ASN A 345 16.50 8.46 -16.64
C ASN A 345 16.70 9.92 -16.19
N GLU A 346 16.52 10.87 -17.11
CA GLU A 346 16.41 12.28 -16.74
C GLU A 346 15.22 12.44 -15.77
N ASP A 347 15.45 13.08 -14.62
CA ASP A 347 14.46 13.24 -13.54
C ASP A 347 14.02 11.98 -12.79
N ALA A 348 14.90 10.97 -12.69
CA ALA A 348 14.69 9.78 -11.87
C ALA A 348 14.18 10.10 -10.46
N PHE A 349 13.28 9.26 -9.96
CA PHE A 349 12.72 9.31 -8.60
C PHE A 349 11.86 10.53 -8.25
N LYS A 350 11.61 11.45 -9.20
CA LYS A 350 10.60 12.50 -9.01
C LYS A 350 9.20 11.89 -9.00
N LEU A 351 8.36 12.42 -8.11
CA LEU A 351 6.95 12.05 -8.05
C LEU A 351 6.18 12.72 -9.19
N THR A 352 5.38 11.92 -9.90
CA THR A 352 4.36 12.38 -10.83
C THR A 352 3.26 13.12 -10.08
N ASN A 353 2.91 12.64 -8.89
CA ASN A 353 1.94 13.29 -8.01
C ASN A 353 2.43 13.30 -6.56
N GLY A 354 2.69 14.50 -6.02
CA GLY A 354 3.14 14.71 -4.65
C GLY A 354 2.03 14.75 -3.59
N ASN A 355 0.78 14.42 -3.94
CA ASN A 355 -0.35 14.42 -3.01
C ASN A 355 -0.17 13.35 -1.91
N GLY A 356 -0.49 13.74 -0.68
CA GLY A 356 -0.38 12.88 0.49
C GLY A 356 0.88 13.13 1.33
N SER A 357 0.87 12.60 2.55
CA SER A 357 1.99 12.74 3.49
C SER A 357 3.11 11.75 3.19
N GLN A 358 4.36 12.16 3.41
CA GLN A 358 5.55 11.28 3.39
C GLN A 358 5.75 10.51 2.07
N ARG A 359 5.40 11.14 0.95
CA ARG A 359 5.63 10.64 -0.41
C ARG A 359 7.09 10.84 -0.83
N GLY A 360 7.57 9.97 -1.72
CA GLY A 360 8.90 10.01 -2.30
C GLY A 360 9.96 9.30 -1.44
N GLY A 361 11.15 9.11 -2.02
CA GLY A 361 12.29 8.52 -1.32
C GLY A 361 12.13 7.03 -0.98
N ARG A 362 11.17 6.32 -1.60
CA ARG A 362 11.00 4.89 -1.38
C ARG A 362 12.12 4.09 -2.04
N PRO A 363 12.70 3.11 -1.35
CA PRO A 363 13.71 2.24 -1.93
C PRO A 363 13.24 1.60 -3.23
N ILE A 364 14.18 1.43 -4.16
CA ILE A 364 13.97 0.55 -5.32
C ILE A 364 13.74 -0.86 -4.78
N PHE A 365 12.73 -1.54 -5.32
CA PHE A 365 12.30 -2.84 -4.84
C PHE A 365 12.20 -3.83 -6.00
N VAL A 366 12.72 -5.04 -5.79
CA VAL A 366 12.64 -6.14 -6.76
C VAL A 366 12.36 -7.43 -6.01
N PHE A 367 11.31 -8.13 -6.40
CA PHE A 367 11.10 -9.52 -5.98
C PHE A 367 12.15 -10.43 -6.61
N LEU A 368 12.75 -11.30 -5.81
CA LEU A 368 13.53 -12.42 -6.30
C LEU A 368 12.56 -13.47 -6.87
N PRO A 369 12.88 -14.12 -7.99
CA PRO A 369 11.98 -15.12 -8.59
C PRO A 369 11.92 -16.42 -7.77
N GLU A 370 12.91 -16.67 -6.91
CA GLU A 370 12.96 -17.76 -5.95
C GLU A 370 13.50 -17.25 -4.62
N ARG A 371 13.19 -17.96 -3.52
CA ARG A 371 13.77 -17.64 -2.21
C ARG A 371 15.25 -18.03 -2.17
N VAL A 372 16.06 -17.21 -1.51
CA VAL A 372 17.49 -17.39 -1.41
C VAL A 372 17.97 -17.30 0.03
N LYS A 373 19.14 -17.86 0.30
CA LYS A 373 19.82 -17.81 1.60
C LYS A 373 21.33 -17.66 1.40
N ASN A 374 22.06 -17.47 2.50
CA ASN A 374 23.52 -17.38 2.50
C ASN A 374 24.04 -16.34 1.49
N VAL A 375 23.40 -15.16 1.49
CA VAL A 375 23.70 -14.08 0.55
C VAL A 375 25.09 -13.51 0.82
N GLN A 376 25.87 -13.36 -0.25
CA GLN A 376 27.17 -12.71 -0.26
C GLN A 376 27.18 -11.59 -1.30
N LEU A 377 27.18 -10.34 -0.82
CA LEU A 377 27.29 -9.16 -1.68
C LEU A 377 28.71 -9.04 -2.25
N LEU A 378 28.80 -8.85 -3.58
CA LEU A 378 30.06 -8.76 -4.33
C LEU A 378 30.32 -7.37 -4.90
N ARG A 379 29.25 -6.64 -5.28
CA ARG A 379 29.32 -5.30 -5.88
C ARG A 379 28.10 -4.48 -5.47
N GLY A 380 28.25 -3.16 -5.36
CA GLY A 380 27.16 -2.23 -5.04
C GLY A 380 26.97 -1.99 -3.54
N THR A 381 27.95 -2.33 -2.70
CA THR A 381 27.93 -2.13 -1.24
C THR A 381 27.71 -0.68 -0.83
N GLU A 382 28.21 0.26 -1.63
CA GLU A 382 28.07 1.70 -1.46
C GLU A 382 26.62 2.19 -1.60
N LEU A 383 25.76 1.39 -2.23
CA LEU A 383 24.33 1.67 -2.36
C LEU A 383 23.52 1.17 -1.15
N ASP A 384 24.17 0.49 -0.21
CA ASP A 384 23.56 -0.10 0.99
C ASP A 384 22.35 -1.02 0.69
N PRO A 385 22.45 -1.98 -0.27
CA PRO A 385 21.32 -2.83 -0.61
C PRO A 385 21.02 -3.83 0.50
N VAL A 386 19.75 -4.04 0.77
CA VAL A 386 19.26 -5.13 1.60
C VAL A 386 18.79 -6.25 0.69
N VAL A 387 19.39 -7.43 0.82
CA VAL A 387 18.94 -8.65 0.15
C VAL A 387 18.34 -9.56 1.23
N ALA A 388 17.02 -9.60 1.26
CA ALA A 388 16.25 -10.53 2.10
C ALA A 388 16.13 -11.88 1.38
N ASP A 389 15.31 -12.78 1.90
CA ASP A 389 15.16 -14.11 1.33
C ASP A 389 14.35 -14.10 0.02
N ASP A 390 13.39 -13.21 -0.19
CA ASP A 390 12.54 -13.16 -1.39
C ASP A 390 12.53 -11.82 -2.13
N PHE A 391 13.30 -10.83 -1.68
CA PHE A 391 13.45 -9.53 -2.35
C PHE A 391 14.85 -8.93 -2.20
N ILE A 392 15.15 -7.98 -3.09
CA ILE A 392 16.22 -7.00 -2.91
C ILE A 392 15.62 -5.60 -2.86
N LEU A 393 16.08 -4.82 -1.89
CA LEU A 393 15.71 -3.43 -1.64
C LEU A 393 16.97 -2.57 -1.73
N VAL A 394 16.92 -1.49 -2.51
CA VAL A 394 18.04 -0.55 -2.66
C VAL A 394 17.57 0.84 -2.22
N PRO A 395 18.09 1.38 -1.11
CA PRO A 395 17.69 2.69 -0.61
C PRO A 395 17.94 3.78 -1.65
N GLN A 396 17.01 4.74 -1.75
CA GLN A 396 17.29 5.97 -2.50
C GLN A 396 18.36 6.76 -1.76
N SER A 397 19.53 6.88 -2.38
CA SER A 397 20.70 7.58 -1.86
C SER A 397 21.22 8.59 -2.88
N GLU A 398 22.09 9.51 -2.46
CA GLU A 398 22.76 10.42 -3.39
C GLU A 398 23.52 9.69 -4.50
N ALA A 399 24.01 8.47 -4.23
CA ALA A 399 24.67 7.63 -5.22
C ALA A 399 23.73 7.16 -6.34
N LEU A 400 22.42 7.04 -6.07
CA LEU A 400 21.41 6.74 -7.09
C LEU A 400 20.92 7.99 -7.84
N ASN A 401 21.10 9.19 -7.29
CA ASN A 401 20.60 10.45 -7.87
C ASN A 401 21.38 10.92 -9.11
N GLY A 402 22.43 10.20 -9.52
CA GLY A 402 23.13 10.42 -10.79
C GLY A 402 22.42 9.81 -11.99
N THR A 403 22.96 10.03 -13.19
CA THR A 403 22.52 9.35 -14.42
C THR A 403 23.33 8.08 -14.71
N GLU A 404 24.22 7.69 -13.81
CA GLU A 404 25.09 6.54 -13.99
C GLU A 404 24.33 5.24 -13.74
N VAL A 405 24.61 4.24 -14.58
CA VAL A 405 24.10 2.88 -14.40
C VAL A 405 24.70 2.27 -13.14
N GLN A 406 23.83 1.80 -12.26
CA GLN A 406 24.19 1.19 -10.99
C GLN A 406 24.06 -0.32 -11.09
N VAL A 407 25.04 -1.05 -10.56
CA VAL A 407 25.10 -2.51 -10.66
C VAL A 407 25.36 -3.11 -9.29
N ILE A 408 24.43 -3.93 -8.84
CA ILE A 408 24.54 -4.71 -7.61
C ILE A 408 24.70 -6.17 -7.99
N GLN A 409 25.69 -6.84 -7.41
CA GLN A 409 25.92 -8.26 -7.64
C GLN A 409 26.03 -9.00 -6.32
N PHE A 410 25.32 -10.12 -6.20
CA PHE A 410 25.39 -10.97 -5.02
C PHE A 410 25.31 -12.45 -5.41
N LEU A 411 26.04 -13.28 -4.67
CA LEU A 411 25.87 -14.73 -4.72
C LEU A 411 24.86 -15.14 -3.66
N ALA A 412 23.98 -16.08 -3.99
CA ALA A 412 23.10 -16.69 -3.02
C ALA A 412 22.84 -18.15 -3.34
N GLU A 413 22.45 -18.93 -2.33
CA GLU A 413 22.00 -20.30 -2.49
C GLU A 413 20.48 -20.34 -2.59
N PRO A 414 19.88 -21.18 -3.45
CA PRO A 414 18.44 -21.36 -3.43
C PRO A 414 17.99 -21.94 -2.09
N GLN A 415 16.93 -21.37 -1.53
CA GLN A 415 16.26 -21.92 -0.37
C GLN A 415 15.26 -22.97 -0.87
N ASN A 416 15.63 -24.25 -0.76
CA ASN A 416 14.72 -25.35 -1.06
C ASN A 416 13.55 -25.33 -0.07
N THR A 417 12.45 -24.68 -0.43
CA THR A 417 11.18 -24.78 0.28
C THR A 417 10.48 -26.06 -0.15
N ALA A 418 9.73 -26.69 0.76
CA ALA A 418 8.87 -27.81 0.40
C ALA A 418 7.84 -27.31 -0.63
N LYS A 419 7.76 -27.99 -1.78
CA LYS A 419 6.80 -27.66 -2.86
C LYS A 419 5.36 -27.89 -2.44
#